data_AF-A0A958FCX8-F1
#
_entry.id   AF-A0A958FCX8-F1
#
_cell.length_a   1.000
_cell.length_b   1.000
_cell.length_c   1.000
_cell.angle_alpha   90.00
_cell.angle_beta   90.00
_cell.angle_gamma   90.00
#
_symmetry.space_group_name_H-M   'P 1'
#
loop_
_entity.id
_entity.type
_entity.pdbx_description
1 polymer ?
#
loop_
_entity_poly.entity_id
_entity_poly.type
_entity_poly.pdbx_seq_one_letter_code
_entity_poly.pdbx_strand_id
1 'polypeptide(L)'
;IPDTVAQASATAGRVLSMIGGGEVAIDPIRAEIDEQYCSGCRICNNLCPYHAIDFIEERKVSRVNEALCKGCGTCVAACPAGAITGMGFSDEQIYAELEGVLAF
;
A
#
# COMPACT_ATOMS: atom_id res chain seq x y z
N ILE A 1 -7.11 -37.07 -10.98
CA ILE A 1 -6.04 -37.07 -12.02
C ILE A 1 -6.46 -36.23 -13.22
N PRO A 2 -7.53 -36.55 -13.98
CA PRO A 2 -7.92 -35.75 -15.14
C PRO A 2 -8.23 -34.28 -14.78
N ASP A 3 -8.94 -34.03 -13.68
CA ASP A 3 -9.26 -32.66 -13.24
C ASP A 3 -8.02 -31.85 -12.85
N THR A 4 -7.07 -32.49 -12.18
CA THR A 4 -5.79 -31.87 -11.80
C THR A 4 -4.98 -31.49 -13.03
N VAL A 5 -4.96 -32.35 -14.06
CA VAL A 5 -4.28 -32.06 -15.33
C VAL A 5 -4.97 -30.89 -16.05
N ALA A 6 -6.30 -30.88 -16.10
CA ALA A 6 -7.06 -29.78 -16.69
C ALA A 6 -6.80 -28.44 -15.96
N GLN A 7 -6.81 -28.43 -14.61
CA GLN A 7 -6.49 -27.25 -13.81
C GLN A 7 -5.05 -26.75 -14.00
N ALA A 8 -4.09 -27.68 -14.12
CA ALA A 8 -2.69 -27.33 -14.39
C ALA A 8 -2.55 -26.64 -15.75
N SER A 9 -3.14 -27.19 -16.81
CA SER A 9 -3.12 -26.59 -18.15
C SER A 9 -3.81 -25.22 -18.18
N ALA A 10 -4.95 -25.07 -17.51
CA ALA A 10 -5.65 -23.79 -17.40
C ALA A 10 -4.81 -22.73 -16.65
N THR A 11 -4.15 -23.13 -15.57
CA THR A 11 -3.27 -22.24 -14.79
C THR A 11 -2.06 -21.80 -15.62
N ALA A 12 -1.43 -22.71 -16.36
CA ALA A 12 -0.33 -22.37 -17.26
C ALA A 12 -0.77 -21.33 -18.31
N GLY A 13 -1.95 -21.49 -18.91
CA GLY A 13 -2.52 -20.50 -19.82
C GLY A 13 -2.72 -19.12 -19.16
N ARG A 14 -3.20 -19.09 -17.91
CA ARG A 14 -3.38 -17.84 -17.16
C ARG A 14 -2.04 -17.16 -16.84
N VAL A 15 -1.03 -17.92 -16.42
CA VAL A 15 0.31 -17.40 -16.15
C VAL A 15 0.94 -16.83 -17.44
N LEU A 16 0.79 -17.54 -18.56
CA LEU A 16 1.25 -17.04 -19.86
C LEU A 16 0.57 -15.72 -20.25
N SER A 17 -0.72 -15.54 -19.94
CA SER A 17 -1.40 -14.26 -20.20
C SER A 17 -0.86 -13.11 -19.35
N MET A 18 -0.38 -13.38 -18.12
CA MET A 18 0.24 -12.37 -17.26
C MET A 18 1.67 -12.04 -17.71
N ILE A 19 2.48 -13.06 -18.04
CA ILE A 19 3.89 -12.86 -18.45
C ILE A 19 3.97 -12.25 -19.85
N GLY A 20 3.11 -12.67 -20.78
CA GLY A 20 3.15 -12.24 -22.17
C GLY A 20 2.86 -10.75 -22.38
N GLY A 21 2.23 -10.08 -21.41
CA GLY A 21 1.95 -8.65 -21.46
C GLY A 21 3.15 -7.74 -21.18
N GLY A 22 4.23 -8.26 -20.58
CA GLY A 22 5.45 -7.50 -20.25
C GLY A 22 5.32 -6.47 -19.13
N GLU A 23 4.11 -5.95 -18.90
CA GLU A 23 3.79 -4.99 -17.84
C GLU A 23 2.52 -5.42 -17.09
N VAL A 24 2.42 -5.02 -15.82
CA VAL A 24 1.26 -5.32 -14.96
C VAL A 24 0.84 -4.05 -14.23
N ALA A 25 -0.44 -3.73 -14.29
CA ALA A 25 -1.02 -2.67 -13.47
C ALA A 25 -1.10 -3.12 -12.02
N ILE A 26 -0.60 -2.29 -11.11
CA ILE A 26 -0.69 -2.50 -9.66
C ILE A 26 -1.83 -1.64 -9.13
N ASP A 27 -2.48 -2.12 -8.07
CA ASP A 27 -3.51 -1.37 -7.36
C ASP A 27 -2.94 -0.01 -6.87
N PRO A 28 -3.63 1.12 -7.15
CA PRO A 28 -3.18 2.43 -6.68
C PRO A 28 -3.37 2.64 -5.17
N ILE A 29 -4.09 1.77 -4.46
CA ILE A 29 -4.32 1.86 -3.02
C ILE A 29 -3.00 1.63 -2.27
N ARG A 30 -2.42 2.71 -1.75
CA ARG A 30 -1.08 2.72 -1.14
C ARG A 30 -0.93 3.81 -0.09
N ALA A 31 0.12 3.73 0.72
CA ALA A 31 0.52 4.82 1.60
C ALA A 31 1.52 5.74 0.89
N GLU A 32 1.47 7.03 1.21
CA GLU A 32 2.43 8.05 0.79
C GLU A 32 2.91 8.84 2.02
N ILE A 33 4.20 9.16 2.10
CA ILE A 33 4.76 9.94 3.21
C ILE A 33 5.14 11.31 2.67
N ASP A 34 4.61 12.36 3.30
CA ASP A 34 5.07 13.72 3.07
C ASP A 34 6.37 13.97 3.84
N GLU A 35 7.48 14.10 3.10
CA GLU A 35 8.81 14.33 3.66
C GLU A 35 8.88 15.65 4.46
N GLN A 36 8.01 16.63 4.19
CA GLN A 36 8.00 17.92 4.90
C GLN A 36 7.45 17.80 6.33
N TYR A 37 6.52 16.88 6.56
CA TYR A 37 5.92 16.64 7.88
C TYR A 37 6.52 15.43 8.61
N CYS A 38 7.31 14.62 7.92
CA CYS A 38 7.97 13.46 8.50
C CYS A 38 9.00 13.86 9.57
N SER A 39 8.77 13.47 10.82
CA SER A 39 9.71 13.71 11.93
C SER A 39 10.90 12.75 11.98
N GLY A 40 10.92 11.72 11.14
CA GLY A 40 11.96 10.69 11.14
C GLY A 40 11.92 9.73 12.33
N CYS A 41 10.79 9.63 13.05
CA CYS A 41 10.66 8.77 14.24
C CYS A 41 10.76 7.25 14.00
N ARG A 42 10.69 6.82 12.73
CA ARG A 42 10.82 5.42 12.27
C ARG A 42 9.77 4.42 12.79
N ILE A 43 8.69 4.88 13.41
CA ILE A 43 7.60 4.00 13.86
C ILE A 43 7.01 3.22 12.67
N CYS A 44 6.74 3.89 11.56
CA CYS A 44 6.17 3.28 10.36
C CYS A 44 7.06 2.19 9.75
N ASN A 45 8.39 2.31 9.84
CA ASN A 45 9.33 1.35 9.24
C ASN A 45 9.15 -0.07 9.80
N ASN A 46 8.89 -0.21 11.10
CA ASN A 46 8.71 -1.50 11.75
C ASN A 46 7.28 -2.06 11.66
N LEU A 47 6.30 -1.22 11.27
CA LEU A 47 4.90 -1.62 11.17
C LEU A 47 4.56 -2.28 9.83
N CYS A 48 5.37 -2.08 8.80
CA CYS A 48 5.10 -2.64 7.49
C CYS A 48 5.58 -4.10 7.40
N PRO A 49 4.68 -5.10 7.30
CA PRO A 49 5.09 -6.50 7.18
C PRO A 49 5.70 -6.83 5.81
N TYR A 50 5.58 -5.91 4.85
CA TYR A 50 6.10 -6.04 3.49
C TYR A 50 7.43 -5.31 3.29
N HIS A 51 7.96 -4.68 4.34
CA HIS A 51 9.18 -3.85 4.27
C HIS A 51 9.12 -2.79 3.15
N ALA A 52 7.93 -2.21 2.95
CA ALA A 52 7.70 -1.21 1.91
C ALA A 52 8.14 0.21 2.32
N ILE A 53 8.74 0.40 3.49
CA ILE A 53 9.07 1.73 4.01
C ILE A 53 10.54 1.78 4.40
N ASP A 54 11.30 2.59 3.67
CA ASP A 54 12.72 2.81 3.89
C ASP A 54 12.95 4.09 4.69
N PHE A 55 14.09 4.18 5.38
CA PHE A 55 14.54 5.41 6.02
C PHE A 55 15.70 5.99 5.22
N ILE A 56 15.56 7.25 4.79
CA ILE A 56 16.58 7.99 4.04
C ILE A 56 17.43 8.75 5.04
N GLU A 57 18.63 8.25 5.31
CA GLU A 57 19.49 8.77 6.39
C GLU A 57 19.95 10.21 6.14
N GLU A 58 20.20 10.59 4.88
CA GLU A 58 20.66 11.92 4.49
C GLU A 58 19.61 13.01 4.79
N ARG A 59 18.33 12.66 4.63
CA ARG A 59 17.19 13.57 4.81
C ARG A 59 16.52 13.39 6.16
N LYS A 60 16.82 12.31 6.87
CA LYS A 60 16.18 11.88 8.12
C LYS A 60 14.65 11.70 8.01
N VAL A 61 14.18 11.24 6.85
CA VAL A 61 12.75 11.00 6.57
C VAL A 61 12.53 9.55 6.13
N SER A 62 11.31 9.05 6.29
CA SER A 62 10.91 7.75 5.76
C SER A 62 10.21 7.91 4.41
N ARG A 63 10.37 6.94 3.51
CA ARG A 63 9.74 6.93 2.18
C ARG A 63 9.14 5.57 1.86
N VAL A 64 7.99 5.57 1.20
CA VAL A 64 7.31 4.33 0.78
C VAL A 64 7.81 3.89 -0.60
N ASN A 65 8.12 2.60 -0.73
CA ASN A 65 8.26 1.91 -1.99
C ASN A 65 6.88 1.46 -2.48
N GLU A 66 6.42 2.12 -3.55
CA GLU A 66 5.08 1.93 -4.10
C GLU A 66 4.83 0.51 -4.60
N ALA A 67 5.87 -0.17 -5.13
CA ALA A 67 5.73 -1.52 -5.67
C ALA A 67 5.54 -2.59 -4.58
N LEU A 68 6.02 -2.32 -3.36
CA LEU A 68 5.92 -3.24 -2.23
C LEU A 68 4.70 -2.97 -1.37
N CYS A 69 4.18 -1.74 -1.37
CA CYS A 69 3.02 -1.37 -0.57
C CYS A 69 1.78 -2.19 -0.99
N LYS A 70 1.03 -2.68 0.01
CA LYS A 70 -0.23 -3.42 -0.19
C LYS A 70 -1.46 -2.66 0.31
N GLY A 71 -1.30 -1.36 0.61
CA GLY A 71 -2.44 -0.51 0.97
C GLY A 71 -3.14 -0.85 2.29
N CYS A 72 -2.49 -1.55 3.23
CA CYS A 72 -3.14 -2.00 4.47
C CYS A 72 -3.45 -0.89 5.50
N GLY A 73 -2.87 0.31 5.34
CA GLY A 73 -3.17 1.49 6.16
C GLY A 73 -2.57 1.50 7.58
N THR A 74 -1.86 0.46 8.03
CA THR A 74 -1.30 0.40 9.39
C THR A 74 -0.34 1.55 9.71
N CYS A 75 0.53 1.91 8.77
CA CYS A 75 1.45 3.03 8.95
C CYS A 75 0.74 4.39 8.95
N VAL A 76 -0.34 4.53 8.18
CA VAL A 76 -1.17 5.75 8.11
C VAL A 76 -1.75 6.05 9.49
N ALA A 77 -2.48 5.10 10.06
CA ALA A 77 -3.11 5.24 11.37
C ALA A 77 -2.11 5.41 12.53
N ALA A 78 -0.89 4.90 12.40
CA ALA A 78 0.10 4.91 13.46
C ALA A 78 1.04 6.12 13.43
N CYS A 79 1.02 6.95 12.37
CA CYS A 79 1.96 8.06 12.26
C CYS A 79 1.61 9.16 13.26
N PRO A 80 2.43 9.43 14.29
CA PRO A 80 2.11 10.45 15.29
C PRO A 80 2.18 11.88 14.73
N ALA A 81 2.90 12.07 13.62
CA ALA A 81 3.03 13.36 12.94
C ALA A 81 1.91 13.63 11.93
N GLY A 82 1.04 12.65 11.66
CA GLY A 82 0.04 12.76 10.58
C GLY A 82 0.67 12.89 9.18
N ALA A 83 1.95 12.51 9.02
CA ALA A 83 2.72 12.73 7.80
C ALA A 83 2.47 11.69 6.69
N ILE A 84 1.54 10.74 6.90
CA ILE A 84 1.31 9.63 5.98
C ILE A 84 -0.14 9.65 5.54
N THR A 85 -0.37 9.66 4.23
CA THR A 85 -1.71 9.66 3.64
C THR A 85 -1.99 8.32 2.97
N GLY A 86 -3.20 7.80 3.16
CA GLY A 86 -3.71 6.64 2.44
C GLY A 86 -4.33 7.04 1.10
N MET A 87 -3.71 6.65 -0.01
CA MET A 87 -4.29 6.85 -1.34
C MET A 87 -5.51 5.94 -1.51
N GLY A 88 -6.68 6.55 -1.66
CA GLY A 88 -7.97 5.85 -1.74
C GLY A 88 -8.63 5.60 -0.37
N PHE A 89 -8.02 6.05 0.72
CA PHE A 89 -8.56 6.00 2.09
C PHE A 89 -7.94 7.11 2.95
N SER A 90 -7.91 8.34 2.44
CA SER A 90 -7.32 9.46 3.17
C SER A 90 -8.15 9.78 4.41
N ASP A 91 -7.54 10.44 5.39
CA ASP A 91 -8.24 10.84 6.61
C ASP A 91 -9.46 11.71 6.26
N GLU A 92 -9.34 12.62 5.28
CA GLU A 92 -10.46 13.45 4.82
C GLU A 92 -11.59 12.61 4.24
N GLN A 93 -11.28 11.55 3.49
CA GLN A 93 -12.29 10.64 2.95
C GLN A 93 -13.00 9.88 4.05
N ILE A 94 -12.25 9.38 5.04
CA ILE A 94 -12.79 8.65 6.19
C ILE A 94 -13.67 9.57 7.05
N TYR A 95 -13.22 10.79 7.33
CA TYR A 95 -14.02 11.77 8.08
C TYR A 95 -15.28 12.18 7.32
N ALA A 96 -15.21 12.38 6.00
CA ALA A 96 -16.40 12.66 5.20
C ALA A 96 -17.43 11.51 5.25
N GLU A 97 -16.97 10.26 5.27
CA GLU A 97 -17.85 9.09 5.46
C GLU A 97 -18.51 9.11 6.85
N LEU A 98 -17.75 9.40 7.90
CA LEU A 98 -18.28 9.53 9.27
C LEU A 98 -19.29 10.66 9.41
N GLU A 99 -19.00 11.84 8.85
CA GLU A 99 -19.93 12.97 8.83
C GLU A 99 -21.23 12.62 8.11
N GLY A 100 -21.14 11.92 6.97
CA GLY A 100 -22.30 11.45 6.24
C GLY A 100 -23.19 10.49 7.06
N VAL A 101 -22.59 9.67 7.92
CA VAL A 101 -23.33 8.77 8.82
C VAL A 101 -23.95 9.52 10.02
N LEU A 102 -23.30 10.59 10.50
CA LEU A 102 -23.73 11.37 11.67
C LEU A 102 -24.67 12.52 11.34
N ALA A 103 -24.80 12.90 10.07
CA ALA A 103 -25.72 13.93 9.59
C ALA A 103 -27.18 13.42 9.60
N PHE A 104 -27.78 13.40 10.79
CA PHE A 104 -29.23 13.27 10.98
C PHE A 104 -29.92 14.63 10.96
#